data_AF-A0A3N0EH39-F1
#
_entry.id   AF-A0A3N0EH39-F1
#
_cell.length_a   1.000
_cell.length_b   1.000
_cell.length_c   1.000
_cell.angle_alpha   90.00
_cell.angle_beta   90.00
_cell.angle_gamma   90.00
#
_symmetry.space_group_name_H-M   'P 1'
#
loop_
_entity.id
_entity.type
_entity.pdbx_description
1 polymer ?
#
loop_
_entity_poly.entity_id
_entity_poly.type
_entity_poly.pdbx_seq_one_letter_code
_entity_poly.pdbx_strand_id
1 'polypeptide(L)'
;MRIRSLTCVVAAITGIAAWSAVTGPALGAAAIVVYDCASVDYNSVTAEATGYQCVRGDGGAPGTVGFVLVDQERDEEYVCDDASTAPDPDGGLVVSGTGCELDISP
;
A
#
# COMPACT_ATOMS: atom_id res chain seq x y z
N MET A 1 4.08 70.57 13.71
CA MET A 1 3.65 69.40 14.50
C MET A 1 3.30 68.28 13.52
N ARG A 2 3.86 67.09 13.72
CA ARG A 2 3.91 65.99 12.72
C ARG A 2 2.60 65.21 12.69
N ILE A 3 2.03 65.06 11.50
CA ILE A 3 0.84 64.26 11.16
C ILE A 3 1.29 62.83 10.83
N ARG A 4 0.70 61.81 11.46
CA ARG A 4 0.52 60.46 10.87
C ARG A 4 -0.70 59.77 11.49
N SER A 5 -1.76 59.66 10.70
CA SER A 5 -2.92 58.78 10.92
C SER A 5 -2.60 57.40 10.34
N LEU A 6 -2.96 56.32 11.05
CA LEU A 6 -2.86 54.95 10.55
C LEU A 6 -4.14 54.19 10.93
N THR A 7 -5.08 54.18 9.99
CA THR A 7 -6.29 53.34 9.97
C THR A 7 -5.93 52.05 9.25
N CYS A 8 -5.87 50.92 9.95
CA CYS A 8 -5.79 49.60 9.31
C CYS A 8 -7.19 49.00 9.21
N VAL A 9 -7.73 49.05 7.99
CA VAL A 9 -8.86 48.22 7.53
C VAL A 9 -8.25 46.89 7.05
N VAL A 10 -8.67 45.77 7.61
CA VAL A 10 -8.41 44.46 6.99
C VAL A 10 -9.76 43.79 6.74
N ALA A 11 -10.03 43.59 5.45
CA ALA A 11 -11.24 43.05 4.88
C ALA A 11 -11.33 41.53 5.05
N ALA A 12 -12.57 41.06 5.12
CA ALA A 12 -12.99 39.67 5.16
C ALA A 12 -12.60 38.91 3.88
N ILE A 13 -12.18 37.65 4.03
CA ILE A 13 -12.22 36.65 2.97
C ILE A 13 -13.03 35.47 3.50
N THR A 14 -14.33 35.50 3.27
CA THR A 14 -15.19 34.32 3.30
C THR A 14 -14.96 33.54 2.02
N GLY A 15 -14.08 32.53 2.09
CA GLY A 15 -13.84 31.57 1.02
C GLY A 15 -14.98 30.56 0.95
N ILE A 16 -15.54 30.43 -0.24
CA ILE A 16 -16.75 29.69 -0.60
C ILE A 16 -16.42 28.19 -0.64
N ALA A 17 -17.12 27.38 0.16
CA ALA A 17 -17.08 25.92 0.05
C ALA A 17 -17.93 25.49 -1.15
N ALA A 18 -17.32 25.38 -2.32
CA ALA A 18 -17.92 24.75 -3.50
C ALA A 18 -17.50 23.27 -3.52
N TRP A 19 -18.26 22.42 -2.82
CA TRP A 19 -18.18 20.96 -3.01
C TRP A 19 -19.17 20.58 -4.11
N SER A 20 -18.67 20.55 -5.34
CA SER A 20 -19.37 19.88 -6.43
C SER A 20 -19.30 18.37 -6.24
N ALA A 21 -20.47 17.76 -6.25
CA ALA A 21 -20.67 16.32 -6.19
C ALA A 21 -20.02 15.59 -7.38
N VAL A 22 -19.35 14.46 -7.10
CA VAL A 22 -19.28 13.34 -8.02
C VAL A 22 -19.70 12.09 -7.25
N THR A 23 -20.88 11.60 -7.60
CA THR A 23 -21.34 10.24 -7.36
C THR A 23 -20.53 9.27 -8.23
N GLY A 24 -19.62 8.51 -7.61
CA GLY A 24 -19.08 7.26 -8.13
C GLY A 24 -19.31 6.17 -7.07
N PRO A 25 -19.30 4.86 -7.42
CA PRO A 25 -19.41 3.84 -6.40
C PRO A 25 -18.25 4.04 -5.42
N ALA A 26 -18.57 4.23 -4.15
CA ALA A 26 -17.60 4.16 -3.06
C ALA A 26 -17.16 2.70 -2.94
N LEU A 27 -16.38 2.24 -3.91
CA LEU A 27 -15.54 1.07 -3.77
C LEU A 27 -14.49 1.50 -2.75
N GLY A 28 -14.76 1.14 -1.49
CA GLY A 28 -13.86 1.42 -0.38
C GLY A 28 -12.43 1.10 -0.78
N ALA A 29 -11.51 2.01 -0.49
CA ALA A 29 -10.09 1.86 -0.79
C ALA A 29 -9.63 0.44 -0.44
N ALA A 30 -9.39 -0.37 -1.46
CA ALA A 30 -8.82 -1.68 -1.27
C ALA A 30 -7.36 -1.50 -0.86
N ALA A 31 -6.99 -2.11 0.26
CA ALA A 31 -5.64 -2.04 0.81
C ALA A 31 -4.82 -3.22 0.31
N ILE A 32 -3.59 -2.96 -0.13
CA ILE A 32 -2.59 -4.01 -0.37
C ILE A 32 -2.29 -4.71 0.96
N VAL A 33 -2.10 -6.03 0.92
CA VAL A 33 -1.60 -6.80 2.07
C VAL A 33 -0.16 -7.21 1.81
N VAL A 34 0.77 -6.68 2.61
CA VAL A 34 2.18 -7.04 2.55
C VAL A 34 2.49 -8.17 3.54
N TYR A 35 3.29 -9.13 3.10
CA TYR A 35 3.83 -10.22 3.89
C TYR A 35 5.36 -10.21 3.80
N ASP A 36 6.02 -9.98 4.93
CA ASP A 36 7.46 -10.07 5.06
C ASP A 36 7.84 -11.53 5.33
N CYS A 37 8.47 -12.18 4.37
CA CYS A 37 8.81 -13.60 4.40
C CYS A 37 10.32 -13.79 4.60
N ALA A 38 10.70 -14.82 5.36
CA ALA A 38 12.12 -15.12 5.55
C ALA A 38 12.80 -15.50 4.23
N SER A 39 12.07 -16.21 3.36
CA SER A 39 12.46 -16.54 1.99
C SER A 39 11.21 -16.72 1.12
N VAL A 40 11.37 -16.53 -0.19
CA VAL A 40 10.31 -16.76 -1.19
C VAL A 40 10.83 -17.66 -2.31
N ASP A 41 10.10 -18.72 -2.60
CA ASP A 41 10.34 -19.57 -3.77
C ASP A 41 9.41 -19.13 -4.91
N TYR A 42 9.98 -18.54 -5.96
CA TYR A 42 9.25 -18.00 -7.09
C TYR A 42 9.43 -18.82 -8.36
N ASN A 43 8.30 -19.17 -9.00
CA ASN A 43 8.24 -19.83 -10.29
C ASN A 43 7.75 -18.87 -11.37
N SER A 44 8.69 -18.38 -12.19
CA SER A 44 8.41 -17.44 -13.28
C SER A 44 7.61 -18.03 -14.45
N VAL A 45 7.53 -19.37 -14.57
CA VAL A 45 6.75 -20.02 -15.63
C VAL A 45 5.27 -20.05 -15.28
N THR A 46 4.94 -20.25 -14.00
CA THR A 46 3.55 -20.29 -13.52
C THR A 46 3.09 -18.99 -12.87
N ALA A 47 4.00 -18.03 -12.66
CA ALA A 47 3.75 -16.80 -11.90
C ALA A 47 3.22 -17.11 -10.49
N GLU A 48 3.84 -18.08 -9.82
CA GLU A 48 3.49 -18.48 -8.46
C GLU A 48 4.66 -18.18 -7.52
N ALA A 49 4.38 -17.69 -6.33
CA ALA A 49 5.37 -17.44 -5.29
C ALA A 49 4.94 -18.11 -3.99
N THR A 50 5.84 -18.81 -3.30
CA THR A 50 5.58 -19.34 -1.95
C THR A 50 6.58 -18.75 -0.98
N GLY A 51 6.11 -17.89 -0.10
CA GLY A 51 6.87 -17.36 1.02
C GLY A 51 6.76 -18.24 2.26
N TYR A 52 7.86 -18.37 2.99
CA TYR A 52 7.95 -19.16 4.22
C TYR A 52 8.24 -18.28 5.43
N GLN A 53 7.78 -18.73 6.60
CA GLN A 53 7.94 -18.03 7.89
C GLN A 53 7.53 -16.55 7.84
N CYS A 54 6.49 -16.23 7.06
CA CYS A 54 6.06 -14.88 6.83
C CYS A 54 5.34 -14.26 8.02
N VAL A 55 5.50 -12.95 8.17
CA VAL A 55 4.69 -12.10 9.05
C VAL A 55 3.95 -11.08 8.20
N ARG A 56 2.76 -10.66 8.66
CA ARG A 56 2.03 -9.60 7.99
C ARG A 56 2.73 -8.28 8.26
N GLY A 57 3.21 -7.62 7.21
CA GLY A 57 3.87 -6.32 7.28
C GLY A 57 2.89 -5.17 7.46
N ASP A 58 3.43 -3.99 7.75
CA ASP A 58 2.67 -2.75 7.95
C ASP A 58 2.29 -2.03 6.64
N GLY A 59 2.65 -2.60 5.48
CA GLY A 59 2.41 -2.01 4.17
C GLY A 59 0.95 -2.06 3.75
N GLY A 60 0.24 -0.94 3.90
CA GLY A 60 -1.08 -0.69 3.33
C GLY A 60 -1.07 0.61 2.55
N ALA A 61 -0.49 0.62 1.34
CA ALA A 61 -0.59 1.78 0.47
C ALA A 61 -2.05 1.92 -0.04
N PRO A 62 -2.67 3.11 0.06
CA PRO A 62 -4.02 3.32 -0.46
C PRO A 62 -3.97 3.40 -1.98
N GLY A 63 -4.52 2.41 -2.68
CA GLY A 63 -4.73 2.53 -4.13
C GLY A 63 -4.68 1.25 -4.96
N THR A 64 -4.25 0.12 -4.41
CA THR A 64 -4.10 -1.13 -5.18
C THR A 64 -4.72 -2.30 -4.40
N VAL A 65 -5.52 -3.13 -5.08
CA VAL A 65 -5.91 -4.44 -4.57
C VAL A 65 -4.75 -5.38 -4.90
N GLY A 66 -4.27 -6.15 -3.94
CA GLY A 66 -3.23 -7.15 -4.21
C GLY A 66 -2.49 -7.60 -2.96
N PHE A 67 -1.59 -8.55 -3.16
CA PHE A 67 -0.74 -9.12 -2.13
C PHE A 67 0.72 -8.90 -2.51
N VAL A 68 1.58 -8.62 -1.54
CA VAL A 68 3.01 -8.51 -1.78
C VAL A 68 3.72 -9.47 -0.84
N LEU A 69 4.60 -10.30 -1.39
CA LEU A 69 5.53 -11.12 -0.62
C LEU A 69 6.90 -10.46 -0.74
N VAL A 70 7.50 -10.09 0.39
CA VAL A 70 8.84 -9.53 0.46
C VAL A 70 9.78 -10.64 0.89
N ASP A 71 10.75 -10.98 0.05
CA ASP A 71 11.82 -11.91 0.36
C ASP A 71 12.92 -11.18 1.13
N GLN A 72 13.02 -11.44 2.44
CA GLN A 72 14.03 -10.84 3.31
C GLN A 72 15.44 -11.41 3.09
N GLU A 73 15.57 -12.61 2.53
CA GLU A 73 16.87 -13.20 2.19
C GLU A 73 17.49 -12.49 0.98
N ARG A 74 16.65 -12.09 0.02
CA ARG A 74 17.06 -11.55 -1.28
C ARG A 74 16.81 -10.05 -1.45
N ASP A 75 16.05 -9.44 -0.53
CA ASP A 75 15.55 -8.06 -0.63
C ASP A 75 14.76 -7.84 -1.93
N GLU A 76 13.89 -8.80 -2.27
CA GLU A 76 13.09 -8.84 -3.51
C GLU A 76 11.59 -8.78 -3.19
N GLU A 77 10.82 -8.04 -3.99
CA GLU A 77 9.36 -7.90 -3.81
C GLU A 77 8.59 -8.64 -4.91
N TYR A 78 7.60 -9.43 -4.52
CA TYR A 78 6.74 -10.19 -5.41
C TYR A 78 5.29 -9.71 -5.26
N VAL A 79 4.76 -9.04 -6.28
CA VAL A 79 3.39 -8.52 -6.30
C VAL A 79 2.49 -9.58 -6.92
N CYS A 80 1.55 -10.11 -6.15
CA CYS A 80 0.62 -11.17 -6.55
C CYS A 80 -0.82 -10.67 -6.58
N ASP A 81 -1.58 -11.17 -7.55
CA ASP A 81 -3.03 -10.89 -7.68
C ASP A 81 -3.83 -11.49 -6.51
N ASP A 82 -3.48 -12.71 -6.12
CA ASP A 82 -4.13 -13.48 -5.07
C ASP A 82 -3.09 -14.12 -4.14
N ALA A 83 -3.45 -14.31 -2.87
CA ALA A 83 -2.66 -15.06 -1.92
C ALA A 83 -3.52 -15.88 -0.95
N SER A 84 -3.02 -17.06 -0.59
CA SER A 84 -3.55 -17.92 0.47
C SER A 84 -2.52 -18.07 1.57
N THR A 85 -2.96 -18.17 2.82
CA THR A 85 -2.07 -18.35 3.97
C THR A 85 -2.35 -19.64 4.71
N ALA A 86 -1.29 -20.25 5.24
CA ALA A 86 -1.34 -21.42 6.09
C ALA A 86 -0.36 -21.25 7.26
N PRO A 87 -0.59 -21.88 8.41
CA PRO A 87 0.39 -21.89 9.49
C PRO A 87 1.65 -22.66 9.07
N ASP A 88 2.81 -22.06 9.31
CA ASP A 88 4.12 -22.67 9.04
C ASP A 88 4.53 -23.57 10.23
N PRO A 89 4.95 -24.84 10.00
CA PRO A 89 5.42 -25.72 11.07
C PRO A 89 6.66 -25.20 11.82
N ASP A 90 7.47 -24.38 11.16
CA ASP A 90 8.68 -23.76 11.72
C ASP A 90 8.41 -22.37 12.32
N GLY A 91 7.14 -21.92 12.30
CA GLY A 91 6.66 -20.67 12.89
C GLY A 91 6.35 -19.58 11.87
N GLY A 92 5.33 -18.77 12.14
CA GLY A 92 4.83 -17.76 11.20
C GLY A 92 3.78 -18.31 10.23
N LEU A 93 3.74 -17.75 9.02
CA LEU A 93 2.82 -18.14 7.95
C LEU A 93 3.57 -18.62 6.71
N VAL A 94 3.07 -19.67 6.08
CA VAL A 94 3.35 -19.93 4.67
C VAL A 94 2.34 -19.11 3.86
N VAL A 95 2.83 -18.32 2.90
CA VAL A 95 2.01 -17.50 2.02
C VAL A 95 2.23 -17.97 0.59
N SER A 96 1.17 -18.47 -0.05
CA SER A 96 1.21 -18.90 -1.45
C SER A 96 0.46 -17.88 -2.30
N GLY A 97 1.17 -17.19 -3.17
CA GLY A 97 0.65 -16.24 -4.14
C GLY A 97 0.54 -16.82 -5.55
N THR A 98 -0.42 -16.30 -6.32
CA THR A 98 -0.61 -16.60 -7.74
C THR A 98 -0.73 -15.32 -8.55
N GLY A 99 -0.34 -15.35 -9.83
CA GLY A 99 -0.28 -14.13 -10.64
C GLY A 99 0.81 -13.18 -10.14
N CYS A 100 1.91 -13.74 -9.64
CA CYS A 100 3.00 -12.98 -9.05
C CYS A 100 3.95 -12.44 -10.11
N GLU A 101 4.30 -11.17 -9.97
CA GLU A 101 5.34 -10.50 -10.75
C GLU A 101 6.44 -10.01 -9.81
N LEU A 102 7.69 -10.17 -10.22
CA LEU A 102 8.84 -9.63 -9.48
C LEU A 102 8.90 -8.11 -9.72
N ASP A 103 8.68 -7.32 -8.68
CA ASP A 103 8.88 -5.88 -8.70
C ASP A 103 10.36 -5.58 -8.41
N ILE A 104 11.12 -5.40 -9.48
CA ILE A 104 12.49 -4.89 -9.42
C ILE A 104 12.43 -3.36 -9.45
N SER A 105 11.94 -2.76 -8.36
CA SER A 105 12.06 -1.32 -8.17
C SER A 105 13.55 -0.94 -8.02
N PRO A 106 14.09 -0.03 -8.86
CA PRO A 106 15.52 0.31 -8.91
C PRO A 106 16.00 1.26 -7.80
#